data_AF-A0A512C1K7-F1
#
_entry.id   AF-A0A512C1K7-F1
#
_cell.length_a   1.000
_cell.length_b   1.000
_cell.length_c   1.000
_cell.angle_alpha   90.00
_cell.angle_beta   90.00
_cell.angle_gamma   90.00
#
_symmetry.space_group_name_H-M   'P 1'
#
loop_
_entity.id
_entity.type
_entity.pdbx_description
1 polymer ?
#
loop_
_entity_poly.entity_id
_entity_poly.type
_entity_poly.pdbx_seq_one_letter_code
_entity_poly.pdbx_strand_id
1 'polypeptide(L)'
;MTTDTSDVRWLTYDELGAALGITPDSARRLVARKKWPRRAGNDGRARIGVPAERIPDKPPVSPPDARDDVDADDGPDARDDVIPVVSILTQHIDRLEKELQSVKNERDEERIRAAQLAIQAAQVDALNVVIEVERQRAEDARRRTEELKQQTEELKAERDRWASALEASQRQITHLQQAEKLVDQAEKAAAERRGWFGWLKRA
;
A
#
# COMPACT_ATOMS: atom_id res chain seq x y z
N MET A 1 22.40 -17.52 -78.68
CA MET A 1 22.05 -18.31 -77.49
C MET A 1 22.69 -17.61 -76.30
N THR A 2 21.91 -16.83 -75.57
CA THR A 2 22.31 -16.02 -74.41
C THR A 2 22.13 -16.85 -73.15
N THR A 3 23.22 -17.33 -72.56
CA THR A 3 23.19 -17.94 -71.22
C THR A 3 23.28 -16.84 -70.18
N ASP A 4 22.18 -16.66 -69.49
CA ASP A 4 21.93 -15.77 -68.36
C ASP A 4 22.79 -16.23 -67.16
N THR A 5 23.82 -15.48 -66.76
CA THR A 5 24.73 -15.85 -65.66
C THR A 5 24.57 -14.96 -64.43
N SER A 6 23.35 -14.51 -64.12
CA SER A 6 23.02 -13.94 -62.80
C SER A 6 22.40 -14.99 -61.89
N ASP A 7 23.05 -16.14 -61.75
CA ASP A 7 22.59 -17.18 -60.83
C ASP A 7 22.94 -16.77 -59.39
N VAL A 8 21.95 -16.32 -58.62
CA VAL A 8 22.14 -15.83 -57.25
C VAL A 8 21.88 -16.98 -56.27
N ARG A 9 22.93 -17.44 -55.58
CA ARG A 9 22.82 -18.46 -54.54
C ARG A 9 22.47 -17.82 -53.19
N TRP A 10 21.45 -18.35 -52.52
CA TRP A 10 21.01 -17.90 -51.21
C TRP A 10 21.65 -18.74 -50.11
N LEU A 11 22.69 -18.21 -49.47
CA LEU A 11 23.45 -18.90 -48.43
C LEU A 11 23.30 -18.19 -47.08
N THR A 12 23.38 -18.95 -45.98
CA THR A 12 23.51 -18.38 -44.63
C THR A 12 24.92 -17.83 -44.40
N TYR A 13 25.13 -17.04 -43.33
CA TYR A 13 26.47 -16.48 -43.03
C TYR A 13 27.53 -17.56 -42.82
N ASP A 14 27.17 -18.70 -42.24
CA ASP A 14 28.09 -19.81 -41.96
C ASP A 14 28.47 -20.53 -43.25
N GLU A 15 27.48 -20.81 -44.10
CA GLU A 15 27.69 -21.40 -45.43
C GLU A 15 28.46 -20.46 -46.35
N LEU A 16 28.24 -19.15 -46.25
CA LEU A 16 28.99 -18.15 -46.98
C LEU A 16 30.45 -18.09 -46.53
N GLY A 17 30.69 -18.18 -45.22
CA GLY A 17 32.03 -18.27 -44.65
C GLY A 17 32.76 -19.50 -45.17
N ALA A 18 32.10 -20.67 -45.13
CA ALA A 18 32.65 -21.91 -45.65
C ALA A 18 32.93 -21.87 -47.16
N ALA A 19 32.01 -21.31 -47.95
CA ALA A 19 32.15 -21.19 -49.41
C ALA A 19 33.30 -20.26 -49.83
N LEU A 20 33.58 -19.23 -49.03
CA LEU A 20 34.63 -18.25 -49.30
C LEU A 20 35.95 -18.53 -48.53
N GLY A 21 35.98 -19.55 -47.68
CA GLY A 21 37.13 -19.85 -46.81
C GLY A 21 37.42 -18.78 -45.76
N ILE A 22 36.40 -18.04 -45.30
CA ILE A 22 36.52 -16.95 -44.31
C ILE A 22 35.68 -17.24 -43.07
N THR A 23 36.01 -16.59 -41.95
CA THR A 23 35.22 -16.71 -40.72
C THR A 23 33.80 -16.12 -40.90
N PRO A 24 32.77 -16.65 -40.21
CA PRO A 24 31.39 -16.13 -40.31
C PRO A 24 31.26 -14.64 -39.98
N ASP A 25 32.10 -14.11 -39.08
CA ASP A 25 32.10 -12.68 -38.74
C ASP A 25 32.68 -11.82 -39.88
N SER A 26 33.73 -12.30 -40.55
CA SER A 26 34.26 -11.67 -41.77
C SER A 26 33.24 -11.71 -42.91
N ALA A 27 32.47 -12.79 -43.03
CA ALA A 27 31.36 -12.87 -43.99
C ALA A 27 30.27 -11.82 -43.68
N ARG A 28 29.89 -11.62 -42.41
CA ARG A 28 28.94 -10.54 -42.02
C ARG A 28 29.41 -9.15 -42.43
N ARG A 29 30.70 -8.84 -42.19
CA ARG A 29 31.30 -7.56 -42.57
C ARG A 29 31.35 -7.38 -44.09
N LEU A 30 31.68 -8.44 -44.83
CA LEU A 30 31.71 -8.42 -46.29
C LEU A 30 30.34 -8.12 -46.88
N VAL A 31 29.30 -8.79 -46.37
CA VAL A 31 27.90 -8.59 -46.79
C VAL A 31 27.43 -7.17 -46.49
N ALA A 32 27.79 -6.62 -45.32
CA ALA A 32 27.47 -5.23 -44.98
C ALA A 32 28.17 -4.23 -45.92
N ARG A 33 29.46 -4.44 -46.23
CA ARG A 33 30.23 -3.58 -47.14
C ARG A 33 29.74 -3.64 -48.59
N LYS A 34 29.40 -4.83 -49.08
CA LYS A 34 28.95 -5.05 -50.46
C LYS A 34 27.44 -4.90 -50.65
N LYS A 35 26.69 -4.66 -49.56
CA LYS A 35 25.24 -4.47 -49.54
C LYS A 35 24.48 -5.58 -50.28
N TRP A 36 24.91 -6.82 -50.09
CA TRP A 36 24.24 -7.97 -50.71
C TRP A 36 22.82 -8.16 -50.17
N PRO A 37 21.85 -8.57 -51.01
CA PRO A 37 20.45 -8.69 -50.62
C PRO A 37 20.28 -9.73 -49.52
N ARG A 38 19.50 -9.38 -48.49
CA ARG A 38 19.22 -10.23 -47.32
C ARG A 38 17.75 -10.60 -47.31
N ARG A 39 17.44 -11.86 -47.03
CA ARG A 39 16.08 -12.37 -46.86
C ARG A 39 16.01 -13.21 -45.59
N ALA A 40 14.96 -13.03 -44.79
CA ALA A 40 14.69 -13.95 -43.69
C ALA A 40 14.29 -15.32 -44.27
N GLY A 41 15.04 -16.36 -43.94
CA GLY A 41 14.68 -17.74 -44.28
C GLY A 41 13.57 -18.25 -43.35
N ASN A 42 12.82 -19.26 -43.81
CA ASN A 42 11.77 -19.92 -43.00
C ASN A 42 12.31 -20.57 -41.71
N ASP A 43 13.62 -20.74 -41.59
CA ASP A 43 14.32 -21.33 -40.45
C ASP A 43 14.75 -20.27 -39.39
N GLY A 44 14.25 -19.04 -39.53
CA GLY A 44 14.60 -17.90 -38.65
C GLY A 44 15.99 -17.31 -38.87
N ARG A 45 16.79 -17.88 -39.79
CA ARG A 45 18.14 -17.41 -40.14
C ARG A 45 18.11 -16.51 -41.38
N ALA A 46 18.92 -15.46 -41.39
CA ALA A 46 19.07 -14.58 -42.55
C ALA A 46 19.88 -15.27 -43.65
N ARG A 47 19.28 -15.38 -44.85
CA ARG A 47 19.92 -15.86 -46.08
C ARG A 47 20.33 -14.67 -46.94
N ILE A 48 21.47 -14.81 -47.61
CA ILE A 48 22.14 -13.74 -48.34
C ILE A 48 22.24 -14.17 -49.79
N GLY A 49 21.74 -13.34 -50.70
CA GLY A 49 21.84 -13.58 -52.13
C GLY A 49 23.24 -13.21 -52.61
N VAL A 50 24.04 -14.22 -52.92
CA VAL A 50 25.42 -14.07 -53.42
C VAL A 50 25.46 -14.45 -54.90
N PRO A 51 25.95 -13.58 -55.80
CA PRO A 51 26.15 -13.93 -57.20
C PRO A 51 27.10 -15.12 -57.34
N ALA A 52 26.74 -16.15 -58.12
CA ALA A 52 27.50 -17.38 -58.26
C ALA A 52 28.93 -17.17 -58.78
N GLU A 53 29.21 -16.10 -59.53
CA GLU A 53 30.56 -15.71 -59.98
C GLU A 53 31.57 -15.51 -58.84
N ARG A 54 31.08 -15.26 -57.61
CA ARG A 54 31.92 -15.02 -56.42
C ARG A 54 32.13 -16.26 -55.57
N ILE A 55 31.47 -17.37 -55.89
CA ILE A 55 31.59 -18.63 -55.15
C ILE A 55 32.55 -19.52 -55.96
N PRO A 56 33.77 -19.82 -55.47
CA PRO A 56 34.63 -20.77 -56.15
C PRO A 56 33.96 -22.15 -56.18
N ASP A 57 33.88 -22.78 -57.35
CA ASP A 57 33.19 -24.09 -57.54
C ASP A 57 33.86 -25.27 -56.79
N LYS A 58 34.98 -25.02 -56.11
CA LYS A 58 35.67 -26.00 -55.28
C LYS A 58 35.92 -25.38 -53.90
N PRO A 59 35.42 -25.98 -52.80
CA PRO A 59 35.78 -25.51 -51.47
C PRO A 59 37.30 -25.69 -51.31
N PRO A 60 38.06 -24.63 -50.93
CA PRO A 60 39.46 -24.81 -50.61
C PRO A 60 39.56 -25.74 -49.39
N VAL A 61 40.33 -26.81 -49.53
CA VAL A 61 40.67 -27.73 -48.44
C VAL A 61 41.34 -26.90 -47.35
N SER A 62 40.72 -26.82 -46.17
CA SER A 62 41.31 -26.15 -45.00
C SER A 62 42.68 -26.78 -44.68
N PRO A 63 43.77 -25.99 -44.62
CA PRO A 63 44.98 -26.45 -43.96
C PRO A 63 44.78 -26.40 -42.44
N PRO A 64 45.43 -27.29 -41.68
CA PRO A 64 45.41 -27.22 -40.23
C PRO A 64 46.21 -26.01 -39.74
N ASP A 65 45.76 -25.50 -38.58
CA ASP A 65 46.45 -24.61 -37.67
C ASP A 65 47.97 -24.53 -37.87
N ALA A 66 48.44 -23.47 -38.51
CA ALA A 66 49.85 -23.11 -38.58
C ALA A 66 49.98 -21.59 -38.47
N ARG A 67 50.54 -21.20 -37.32
CA ARG A 67 51.32 -19.99 -37.16
C ARG A 67 52.23 -19.83 -38.37
N ASP A 68 52.21 -18.66 -39.00
CA ASP A 68 53.37 -17.78 -39.14
C ASP A 68 53.09 -16.63 -40.11
N ASP A 69 53.71 -15.50 -39.76
CA ASP A 69 54.16 -14.42 -40.63
C ASP A 69 53.13 -13.61 -41.42
N VAL A 70 52.62 -12.58 -40.75
CA VAL A 70 52.36 -11.31 -41.43
C VAL A 70 53.31 -10.27 -40.83
N ASP A 71 54.45 -10.09 -41.51
CA ASP A 71 55.18 -8.82 -41.55
C ASP A 71 54.21 -7.72 -42.02
N ALA A 72 53.56 -7.08 -41.05
CA ALA A 72 52.93 -5.79 -41.23
C ALA A 72 53.80 -4.79 -40.47
N ASP A 73 54.75 -4.21 -41.21
CA ASP A 73 55.14 -2.80 -41.14
C ASP A 73 54.71 -2.12 -39.83
N ASP A 74 55.47 -2.39 -38.76
CA ASP A 74 55.31 -1.83 -37.42
C ASP A 74 55.80 -0.38 -37.48
N GLY A 75 55.04 0.47 -38.17
CA GLY A 75 55.15 1.91 -38.03
C GLY A 75 54.84 2.26 -36.57
N PRO A 76 55.70 3.00 -35.85
CA PRO A 76 55.56 3.24 -34.41
C PRO A 76 54.28 3.99 -33.98
N ASP A 77 53.42 4.44 -34.91
CA ASP A 77 52.26 5.28 -34.61
C ASP A 77 50.96 4.52 -34.25
N ALA A 78 50.73 3.28 -34.72
CA ALA A 78 49.42 2.62 -34.54
C ALA A 78 49.19 2.01 -33.13
N ARG A 79 50.27 1.69 -32.40
CA ARG A 79 50.20 1.22 -31.01
C ARG A 79 50.06 2.38 -30.02
N ASP A 80 50.57 3.56 -30.39
CA ASP A 80 50.51 4.77 -29.56
C ASP A 80 49.10 5.39 -29.51
N ASP A 81 48.22 5.15 -30.48
CA ASP A 81 46.84 5.65 -30.47
C ASP A 81 45.85 4.82 -29.63
N VAL A 82 46.14 3.53 -29.40
CA VAL A 82 45.26 2.63 -28.63
C VAL A 82 45.39 2.87 -27.12
N ILE A 83 46.58 3.21 -26.65
CA ILE A 83 46.87 3.47 -25.22
C ILE A 83 46.06 4.67 -24.68
N PRO A 84 45.96 5.82 -25.39
CA PRO A 84 45.09 6.95 -25.02
C PRO A 84 43.62 6.57 -24.95
N VAL A 85 43.10 5.81 -25.92
CA VAL A 85 41.67 5.42 -25.97
C VAL A 85 41.31 4.51 -24.79
N VAL A 86 42.16 3.53 -24.49
CA VAL A 86 41.96 2.65 -23.33
C VAL A 86 42.01 3.46 -22.03
N SER A 87 42.95 4.40 -21.90
CA SER A 87 43.03 5.29 -20.73
C SER A 87 41.76 6.14 -20.55
N ILE A 88 41.23 6.73 -21.63
CA ILE A 88 39.99 7.50 -21.61
C ILE A 88 38.79 6.61 -21.22
N LEU A 89 38.74 5.39 -21.73
CA LEU A 89 37.66 4.46 -21.41
C LEU A 89 37.72 4.02 -19.94
N THR A 90 38.91 3.72 -19.41
CA THR A 90 39.11 3.42 -17.98
C THR A 90 38.68 4.61 -17.12
N GLN A 91 39.06 5.83 -17.48
CA GLN A 91 38.64 7.03 -16.76
C GLN A 91 37.12 7.22 -16.78
N HIS A 92 36.46 6.93 -17.90
CA HIS A 92 35.00 6.94 -17.99
C HIS A 92 34.34 5.85 -17.16
N ILE A 93 34.90 4.64 -17.14
CA ILE A 93 34.42 3.55 -16.29
C ILE A 93 34.51 3.97 -14.82
N ASP A 94 35.66 4.48 -14.36
CA ASP A 94 35.84 4.95 -12.99
C ASP A 94 34.86 6.06 -12.61
N ARG A 95 34.57 6.96 -13.56
CA ARG A 95 33.58 8.03 -13.38
C ARG A 95 32.17 7.45 -13.25
N LEU A 96 31.78 6.56 -14.15
CA LEU A 96 30.46 5.94 -14.14
C LEU A 96 30.25 5.10 -12.88
N GLU A 97 31.27 4.37 -12.42
CA GLU A 97 31.22 3.62 -11.17
C GLU A 97 31.01 4.53 -9.96
N LYS A 98 31.69 5.68 -9.91
CA LYS A 98 31.49 6.69 -8.86
C LYS A 98 30.08 7.29 -8.90
N GLU A 99 29.59 7.65 -10.08
CA GLU A 99 28.22 8.17 -10.25
C GLU A 99 27.18 7.13 -9.85
N LEU A 100 27.36 5.87 -10.25
CA LEU A 100 26.47 4.77 -9.90
C LEU A 100 26.49 4.48 -8.39
N GLN A 101 27.66 4.61 -7.74
CA GLN A 101 27.76 4.50 -6.29
C GLN A 101 27.06 5.67 -5.56
N SER A 102 27.17 6.91 -6.07
CA SER A 102 26.44 8.06 -5.51
C SER A 102 24.94 7.84 -5.55
N VAL A 103 24.40 7.46 -6.71
CA VAL A 103 22.96 7.24 -6.89
C VAL A 103 22.46 6.06 -6.05
N LYS A 104 23.27 5.00 -5.89
CA LYS A 104 22.93 3.88 -4.98
C LYS A 104 22.81 4.36 -3.54
N ASN A 105 23.76 5.17 -3.07
CA ASN A 105 23.74 5.71 -1.71
C ASN A 105 22.51 6.61 -1.49
N GLU A 106 22.23 7.52 -2.43
CA GLU A 106 21.05 8.40 -2.38
C GLU A 106 19.75 7.59 -2.32
N ARG A 107 19.60 6.58 -3.18
CA ARG A 107 18.45 5.67 -3.18
C ARG A 107 18.31 4.94 -1.84
N ASP A 108 19.42 4.46 -1.27
CA ASP A 108 19.38 3.70 -0.02
C ASP A 108 19.01 4.61 1.17
N GLU A 109 19.49 5.85 1.18
CA GLU A 109 19.06 6.88 2.14
C GLU A 109 17.58 7.23 1.99
N GLU A 110 17.08 7.39 0.76
CA GLU A 110 15.66 7.63 0.51
C GLU A 110 14.80 6.46 0.95
N ARG A 111 15.25 5.21 0.75
CA ARG A 111 14.55 4.02 1.23
C ARG A 111 14.48 3.97 2.74
N ILE A 112 15.56 4.34 3.43
CA ILE A 112 15.57 4.45 4.90
C ILE A 112 14.59 5.54 5.36
N ARG A 113 14.61 6.72 4.72
CA ARG A 113 13.66 7.81 5.02
C ARG A 113 12.21 7.39 4.80
N ALA A 114 11.91 6.72 3.69
CA ALA A 114 10.58 6.22 3.38
C ALA A 114 10.12 5.15 4.38
N ALA A 115 10.99 4.22 4.78
CA ALA A 115 10.69 3.22 5.79
C ALA A 115 10.39 3.87 7.15
N GLN A 116 11.15 4.89 7.53
CA GLN A 116 10.93 5.61 8.78
C GLN A 116 9.61 6.38 8.79
N LEU A 117 9.27 7.05 7.68
CA LEU A 117 7.98 7.71 7.52
C LEU A 117 6.81 6.72 7.54
N ALA A 118 6.96 5.53 6.94
CA ALA A 118 5.93 4.49 6.99
C ALA A 118 5.69 3.99 8.43
N ILE A 119 6.74 3.82 9.22
CA ILE A 119 6.62 3.46 10.64
C ILE A 119 5.90 4.57 11.43
N GLN A 120 6.25 5.83 11.20
CA GLN A 120 5.60 6.97 11.85
C GLN A 120 4.12 7.08 11.46
N ALA A 121 3.78 6.88 10.18
CA ALA A 121 2.39 6.88 9.73
C ALA A 121 1.58 5.77 10.41
N ALA A 122 2.13 4.54 10.48
CA ALA A 122 1.50 3.44 11.19
C ALA A 122 1.31 3.73 12.70
N GLN A 123 2.24 4.44 13.33
CA GLN A 123 2.11 4.87 14.72
C GLN A 123 0.99 5.90 14.90
N VAL A 124 0.86 6.87 13.99
CA VAL A 124 -0.23 7.86 14.01
C VAL A 124 -1.58 7.17 13.82
N ASP A 125 -1.69 6.23 12.89
CA ASP A 125 -2.92 5.47 12.67
C ASP A 125 -3.31 4.66 13.91
N ALA A 126 -2.35 3.99 14.55
CA ALA A 126 -2.59 3.27 15.80
C ALA A 126 -3.07 4.20 16.93
N LEU A 127 -2.46 5.39 17.07
CA LEU A 127 -2.88 6.38 18.06
C LEU A 127 -4.29 6.91 17.78
N ASN A 128 -4.65 7.14 16.51
CA ASN A 128 -5.99 7.58 16.14
C ASN A 128 -7.05 6.53 16.51
N VAL A 129 -6.75 5.24 16.31
CA VAL A 129 -7.64 4.14 16.74
C VAL A 129 -7.84 4.16 18.26
N VAL A 130 -6.76 4.34 19.03
CA VAL A 130 -6.85 4.42 20.51
C VAL A 130 -7.70 5.62 20.95
N ILE A 131 -7.48 6.80 20.34
CA ILE A 131 -8.27 8.00 20.65
C ILE A 131 -9.76 7.76 20.41
N GLU A 132 -10.11 7.10 19.30
CA GLU A 132 -11.52 6.82 18.98
C GLU A 132 -12.16 5.86 19.99
N VAL A 133 -11.45 4.82 20.40
CA VAL A 133 -11.91 3.91 21.45
C VAL A 133 -12.11 4.64 22.77
N GLU A 134 -11.19 5.53 23.16
CA GLU A 134 -11.31 6.32 24.39
C GLU A 134 -12.47 7.32 24.34
N ARG A 135 -12.73 7.94 23.17
CA ARG A 135 -13.90 8.79 22.97
C ARG A 135 -15.19 8.00 23.17
N GLN A 136 -15.31 6.82 22.57
CA GLN A 136 -16.48 5.97 22.74
C GLN A 136 -16.69 5.58 24.21
N ARG A 137 -15.61 5.20 24.91
CA ARG A 137 -15.67 4.89 26.35
C ARG A 137 -16.14 6.08 27.18
N ALA A 138 -15.68 7.28 26.86
CA ALA A 138 -16.09 8.51 27.56
C ALA A 138 -17.57 8.84 27.30
N GLU A 139 -18.07 8.62 26.10
CA GLU A 139 -19.49 8.80 25.77
C GLU A 139 -20.38 7.80 26.50
N ASP A 140 -20.01 6.52 26.51
CA ASP A 140 -20.75 5.48 27.23
C ASP A 140 -20.77 5.75 28.74
N ALA A 141 -19.65 6.22 29.31
CA ALA A 141 -19.59 6.64 30.70
C ALA A 141 -20.53 7.82 30.98
N ARG A 142 -20.57 8.83 30.11
CA ARG A 142 -21.51 9.96 30.23
C ARG A 142 -22.96 9.49 30.18
N ARG A 143 -23.31 8.58 29.25
CA ARG A 143 -24.67 8.01 29.17
C ARG A 143 -25.07 7.32 30.46
N ARG A 144 -24.22 6.45 31.01
CA ARG A 144 -24.47 5.79 32.31
C ARG A 144 -24.66 6.79 33.45
N THR A 145 -23.86 7.85 33.49
CA THR A 145 -24.03 8.88 34.52
C THR A 145 -25.35 9.63 34.38
N GLU A 146 -25.82 9.85 33.16
CA GLU A 146 -27.10 10.51 32.90
C GLU A 146 -28.27 9.60 33.26
N GLU A 147 -28.21 8.31 32.90
CA GLU A 147 -29.18 7.29 33.30
C GLU A 147 -29.29 7.18 34.83
N LEU A 148 -28.16 7.12 35.53
CA LEU A 148 -28.15 7.09 36.99
C LEU A 148 -28.75 8.36 37.60
N LYS A 149 -28.45 9.54 37.04
CA LYS A 149 -29.07 10.79 37.48
C LYS A 149 -30.59 10.75 37.29
N GLN A 150 -31.08 10.30 36.14
CA GLN A 150 -32.51 10.17 35.88
C GLN A 150 -33.18 9.22 36.88
N GLN A 151 -32.57 8.06 37.15
CA GLN A 151 -33.05 7.13 38.17
C GLN A 151 -33.09 7.76 39.56
N THR A 152 -32.08 8.55 39.93
CA THR A 152 -32.09 9.23 41.24
C THR A 152 -33.17 10.31 41.33
N GLU A 153 -33.44 11.04 40.25
CA GLU A 153 -34.52 12.04 40.23
C GLU A 153 -35.91 11.37 40.24
N GLU A 154 -36.07 10.23 39.57
CA GLU A 154 -37.30 9.44 39.64
C GLU A 154 -37.56 8.93 41.06
N LEU A 155 -36.55 8.33 41.70
CA LEU A 155 -36.66 7.87 43.09
C LEU A 155 -36.95 9.02 44.08
N LYS A 156 -36.35 10.20 43.87
CA LYS A 156 -36.69 11.40 44.66
C LYS A 156 -38.14 11.82 44.44
N ALA A 157 -38.60 11.83 43.20
CA ALA A 157 -39.99 12.18 42.89
C ALA A 157 -40.98 11.18 43.50
N GLU A 158 -40.68 9.88 43.47
CA GLU A 158 -41.46 8.86 44.16
C GLU A 158 -41.48 9.07 45.67
N ARG A 159 -40.31 9.29 46.28
CA ARG A 159 -40.20 9.60 47.71
C ARG A 159 -41.08 10.80 48.08
N ASP A 160 -41.05 11.87 47.29
CA ASP A 160 -41.81 13.08 47.55
C ASP A 160 -43.33 12.87 47.37
N ARG A 161 -43.73 12.03 46.41
CA ARG A 161 -45.14 11.59 46.28
C ARG A 161 -45.60 10.81 47.51
N TRP A 162 -44.81 9.86 48.00
CA TRP A 162 -45.12 9.08 49.19
C TRP A 162 -45.16 9.95 50.45
N ALA A 163 -44.22 10.89 50.60
CA ALA A 163 -44.21 11.85 51.69
C ALA A 163 -45.49 12.69 51.70
N SER A 164 -45.88 13.22 50.53
CA SER A 164 -47.12 14.00 50.38
C SER A 164 -48.37 13.16 50.68
N ALA A 165 -48.41 11.91 50.24
CA ALA A 165 -49.51 10.98 50.53
C ALA A 165 -49.61 10.63 52.01
N LEU A 166 -48.47 10.42 52.67
CA LEU A 166 -48.40 10.18 54.12
C LEU A 166 -48.86 11.40 54.92
N GLU A 167 -48.46 12.61 54.51
CA GLU A 167 -48.97 13.83 55.14
C GLU A 167 -50.49 13.97 54.96
N ALA A 168 -51.00 13.69 53.78
CA ALA A 168 -52.44 13.76 53.51
C ALA A 168 -53.22 12.73 54.37
N SER A 169 -52.73 11.50 54.49
CA SER A 169 -53.36 10.48 55.33
C SER A 169 -53.29 10.84 56.81
N GLN A 170 -52.17 11.37 57.29
CA GLN A 170 -52.02 11.85 58.67
C GLN A 170 -53.00 13.01 58.98
N ARG A 171 -53.18 13.94 58.03
CA ARG A 171 -54.19 15.02 58.15
C ARG A 171 -55.61 14.46 58.22
N GLN A 172 -55.93 13.43 57.44
CA GLN A 172 -57.24 12.77 57.51
C GLN A 172 -57.46 12.08 58.86
N ILE A 173 -56.48 11.33 59.35
CA ILE A 173 -56.56 10.66 60.66
C ILE A 173 -56.79 11.68 61.78
N THR A 174 -56.01 12.76 61.79
CA THR A 174 -56.16 13.82 62.80
C THR A 174 -57.53 14.52 62.71
N HIS A 175 -58.05 14.75 61.51
CA HIS A 175 -59.39 15.29 61.33
C HIS A 175 -60.49 14.33 61.86
N LEU A 176 -60.37 13.03 61.59
CA LEU A 176 -61.30 12.02 62.12
C LEU A 176 -61.25 11.96 63.66
N GLN A 177 -60.06 11.99 64.25
CA GLN A 177 -59.89 12.03 65.71
C GLN A 177 -60.50 13.29 66.34
N GLN A 178 -60.43 14.44 65.65
CA GLN A 178 -61.09 15.67 66.11
C GLN A 178 -62.61 15.55 66.01
N ALA A 179 -63.14 14.98 64.92
CA ALA A 179 -64.57 14.74 64.77
C ALA A 179 -65.12 13.78 65.85
N GLU A 180 -64.41 12.70 66.15
CA GLU A 180 -64.75 11.76 67.23
C GLU A 180 -64.82 12.47 68.59
N LYS A 181 -63.80 13.28 68.91
CA LYS A 181 -63.80 14.09 70.15
C LYS A 181 -64.99 15.05 70.23
N LEU A 182 -65.41 15.66 69.11
CA LEU A 182 -66.57 16.55 69.09
C LEU A 182 -67.88 15.79 69.31
N VAL A 183 -68.01 14.59 68.74
CA VAL A 183 -69.17 13.71 68.99
C VAL A 183 -69.24 13.34 70.47
N ASP A 184 -68.14 12.87 71.06
CA ASP A 184 -68.08 12.55 72.49
C ASP A 184 -68.45 13.75 73.39
N GLN A 185 -67.99 14.95 73.03
CA GLN A 185 -68.34 16.18 73.75
C GLN A 185 -69.82 16.52 73.61
N ALA A 186 -70.40 16.37 72.41
CA ALA A 186 -71.81 16.61 72.16
C ALA A 186 -72.69 15.60 72.92
N GLU A 187 -72.30 14.33 72.98
CA GLU A 187 -72.98 13.31 73.77
C GLU A 187 -72.95 13.61 75.26
N LYS A 188 -71.79 14.01 75.80
CA LYS A 188 -71.66 14.46 77.19
C LYS A 188 -72.55 15.67 77.49
N ALA A 189 -72.52 16.70 76.64
CA ALA A 189 -73.37 17.89 76.79
C ALA A 189 -74.87 17.54 76.69
N ALA A 190 -75.25 16.61 75.82
CA ALA A 190 -76.63 16.14 75.71
C ALA A 190 -77.07 15.30 76.93
N ALA A 191 -76.18 14.53 77.53
CA ALA A 191 -76.43 13.82 78.78
C ALA A 191 -76.64 14.81 79.95
N GLU A 192 -75.78 15.82 80.06
CA GLU A 192 -75.92 16.89 81.06
C GLU A 192 -77.26 17.64 80.92
N ARG A 193 -77.64 18.03 79.69
CA ARG A 193 -78.93 18.69 79.42
C ARG A 193 -80.13 17.79 79.79
N ARG A 194 -80.07 16.49 79.50
CA ARG A 194 -81.14 15.53 79.87
C ARG A 194 -81.26 15.35 81.38
N GLY A 195 -80.14 15.35 82.12
CA GLY A 195 -80.12 15.33 83.58
C GLY A 195 -80.75 16.58 84.19
N TRP A 196 -80.48 17.75 83.62
CA TRP A 196 -81.04 19.04 84.09
C TRP A 196 -82.55 19.16 83.88
N PHE A 197 -83.08 18.75 82.72
CA PHE A 197 -84.53 18.71 82.47
C PHE A 197 -85.27 17.64 83.28
N GLY A 198 -84.62 16.53 83.65
CA GLY A 198 -85.19 15.49 84.50
C GLY A 198 -85.39 15.91 85.97
N TRP A 199 -84.66 16.92 86.42
CA TRP A 199 -84.85 17.57 87.73
C TRP A 199 -85.95 18.63 87.68
N LEU A 200 -86.01 19.44 86.61
CA LEU A 200 -87.01 20.52 86.47
C LEU A 200 -88.47 20.02 86.32
N LYS A 201 -88.68 18.79 85.83
CA LYS A 201 -90.01 18.16 85.74
C LYS A 201 -90.51 17.54 87.06
N ARG A 202 -89.71 17.59 88.13
CA ARG A 202 -90.00 16.98 89.43
C ARG A 202 -90.21 17.99 90.57
N ALA A 203 -90.17 19.28 90.27
CA ALA A 203 -90.58 20.37 91.15
C ALA A 203 -91.96 20.89 90.72
#